data_AF-T1DP40-F1
#
_entry.id   AF-T1DP40-F1
#
_cell.length_a   1.000
_cell.length_b   1.000
_cell.length_c   1.000
_cell.angle_alpha   90.00
_cell.angle_beta   90.00
_cell.angle_gamma   90.00
#
_symmetry.space_group_name_H-M   'P 1'
#
loop_
_entity.id
_entity.type
_entity.pdbx_description
1 polymer ?
#
loop_
_entity_poly.entity_id
_entity_poly.type
_entity_poly.pdbx_seq_one_letter_code
_entity_poly.pdbx_strand_id
1 'polypeptide(L)'
;MRKRSLSVACERSTNADGFSKKFEGVDSDHDEDASDYEEENVEDEEEEEEEIEEGAEGGETVSGNNEIWSVAEYGKLVDQLRTVLPKNDKRSHSARLKSIEWDKVAFDGHSAESVKEQTHSLLKKVRKFRTLGEILEDVPQILKKRLRADKPKGPLTSYIHFMKEVYSSYQQRYQTVSAPELVKIIARDYGQLSEKKKLNMSEWLRNRKSIPN
;
A
#
# COMPACT_ATOMS: atom_id res chain seq x y z
N MET A 1 38.89 27.75 27.24
CA MET A 1 37.49 27.74 27.73
C MET A 1 36.61 28.27 26.61
N ARG A 2 35.81 27.42 25.95
CA ARG A 2 34.93 27.83 24.83
C ARG A 2 33.58 28.28 25.41
N LYS A 3 33.17 29.51 25.11
CA LYS A 3 31.89 30.08 25.54
C LYS A 3 30.77 29.36 24.80
N ARG A 4 29.81 28.83 25.57
CA ARG A 4 28.58 28.19 25.09
C ARG A 4 27.62 29.29 24.62
N SER A 5 27.26 29.25 23.34
CA SER A 5 26.35 30.21 22.71
C SER A 5 24.92 30.03 23.21
N LEU A 6 24.24 31.15 23.45
CA LEU A 6 22.85 31.27 23.89
C LEU A 6 21.87 30.60 22.90
N SER A 7 20.87 29.92 23.46
CA SER A 7 19.70 29.38 22.78
C SER A 7 18.88 30.49 22.11
N VAL A 8 18.61 30.33 20.81
CA VAL A 8 17.68 31.15 20.02
C VAL A 8 16.26 30.73 20.39
N ALA A 9 15.51 31.62 21.03
CA ALA A 9 14.07 31.51 21.13
C ALA A 9 13.48 31.88 19.75
N CYS A 10 12.87 30.92 19.06
CA CYS A 10 12.07 31.24 17.88
C CYS A 10 10.75 31.87 18.35
N GLU A 11 10.58 33.16 18.05
CA GLU A 11 9.30 33.85 18.19
C GLU A 11 8.28 33.23 17.23
N ARG A 12 7.11 32.84 17.76
CA ARG A 12 5.99 32.34 16.98
C ARG A 12 5.29 33.53 16.32
N SER A 13 5.52 33.76 15.03
CA SER A 13 4.80 34.77 14.27
C SER A 13 3.30 34.44 14.23
N THR A 14 2.50 35.24 14.93
CA THR A 14 1.05 35.31 14.77
C THR A 14 0.75 36.09 13.49
N ASN A 15 0.68 35.38 12.36
CA ASN A 15 0.10 35.92 11.12
C ASN A 15 -1.10 35.04 10.74
N ALA A 16 -2.17 35.17 11.51
CA ALA A 16 -3.47 34.56 11.26
C ALA A 16 -4.56 35.63 11.10
N ASP A 17 -4.22 36.79 10.52
CA ASP A 17 -5.12 37.95 10.42
C ASP A 17 -5.28 38.46 8.98
N GLY A 18 -5.36 37.53 8.02
CA GLY A 18 -5.36 37.87 6.58
C GLY A 18 -6.46 37.25 5.72
N PHE A 19 -7.43 36.52 6.28
CA PHE A 19 -8.50 35.87 5.48
C PHE A 19 -9.90 36.06 6.06
N SER A 20 -10.14 37.14 6.80
CA SER A 20 -11.44 37.48 7.38
C SER A 20 -11.82 38.90 6.99
N LYS A 21 -12.21 39.12 5.72
CA LYS A 21 -12.75 40.41 5.26
C LYS A 21 -13.57 40.34 3.97
N LYS A 22 -14.20 39.19 3.69
CA LYS A 22 -15.05 39.02 2.48
C LYS A 22 -16.46 38.52 2.78
N PHE A 23 -16.82 38.38 4.03
CA PHE A 23 -18.15 38.00 4.47
C PHE A 23 -18.47 38.87 5.68
N GLU A 24 -18.92 40.08 5.40
CA GLU A 24 -19.54 40.95 6.40
C GLU A 24 -20.89 41.32 5.80
N GLY A 25 -21.95 40.78 6.37
CA GLY A 25 -23.33 41.04 5.96
C GLY A 25 -24.10 39.84 5.41
N VAL A 26 -24.33 38.82 6.24
CA VAL A 26 -25.56 38.03 6.18
C VAL A 26 -25.94 37.67 7.62
N ASP A 27 -26.75 38.53 8.24
CA ASP A 27 -27.57 38.16 9.39
C ASP A 27 -28.84 37.49 8.85
N SER A 28 -29.13 36.28 9.30
CA SER A 28 -30.49 35.76 9.37
C SER A 28 -30.59 34.71 10.46
N ASP A 29 -31.26 35.12 11.54
CA ASP A 29 -31.75 34.29 12.63
C ASP A 29 -32.39 32.98 12.14
N HIS A 30 -31.97 31.85 12.72
CA HIS A 30 -32.88 30.73 12.89
C HIS A 30 -32.52 29.94 14.15
N ASP A 31 -33.49 29.90 15.05
CA ASP A 31 -33.48 29.31 16.37
C ASP A 31 -33.11 27.82 16.42
N GLU A 32 -32.69 27.44 17.62
CA GLU A 32 -32.47 26.08 18.10
C GLU A 32 -33.68 25.16 17.84
N ASP A 33 -33.44 23.99 17.25
CA ASP A 33 -34.04 22.75 17.77
C ASP A 33 -33.05 21.61 17.61
N ALA A 34 -32.60 21.12 18.76
CA ALA A 34 -31.69 20.02 18.92
C ALA A 34 -32.51 18.76 19.22
N SER A 35 -31.95 17.62 18.81
CA SER A 35 -32.37 16.24 19.10
C SER A 35 -33.41 15.65 18.16
N ASP A 36 -32.91 14.99 17.10
CA ASP A 36 -33.24 13.60 16.79
C ASP A 36 -32.37 13.13 15.60
N TYR A 37 -31.21 12.54 15.89
CA TYR A 37 -30.48 11.74 14.91
C TYR A 37 -30.08 10.45 15.62
N GLU A 38 -30.86 9.41 15.34
CA GLU A 38 -30.62 8.07 15.83
C GLU A 38 -29.24 7.58 15.39
N GLU A 39 -28.53 7.04 16.37
CA GLU A 39 -27.20 6.45 16.25
C GLU A 39 -27.33 5.05 15.65
N GLU A 40 -27.44 4.97 14.33
CA GLU A 40 -27.26 3.71 13.60
C GLU A 40 -25.76 3.42 13.41
N ASN A 41 -25.24 2.66 14.36
CA ASN A 41 -24.26 1.57 14.21
C ASN A 41 -23.49 1.51 12.87
N VAL A 42 -22.39 2.26 12.77
CA VAL A 42 -21.37 2.06 11.72
C VAL A 42 -20.51 0.87 12.15
N GLU A 43 -20.95 -0.33 11.80
CA GLU A 43 -20.11 -1.53 11.85
C GLU A 43 -18.98 -1.39 10.81
N ASP A 44 -17.78 -1.10 11.32
CA ASP A 44 -16.53 -1.75 10.93
C ASP A 44 -16.24 -1.84 9.42
N GLU A 45 -16.26 -0.70 8.72
CA GLU A 45 -15.46 -0.56 7.50
C GLU A 45 -14.05 -0.14 7.92
N GLU A 46 -13.16 -1.13 8.08
CA GLU A 46 -11.72 -0.91 8.13
C GLU A 46 -11.33 -0.04 6.92
N GLU A 47 -11.12 1.26 7.13
CA GLU A 47 -10.57 2.15 6.13
C GLU A 47 -9.19 1.61 5.74
N GLU A 48 -9.14 0.86 4.63
CA GLU A 48 -7.90 0.55 3.94
C GLU A 48 -7.32 1.89 3.46
N GLU A 49 -6.44 2.48 4.28
CA GLU A 49 -5.51 3.51 3.86
C GLU A 49 -4.64 2.91 2.74
N GLU A 50 -5.13 2.91 1.49
CA GLU A 50 -4.31 2.61 0.33
C GLU A 50 -3.24 3.69 0.22
N GLU A 51 -2.04 3.35 0.70
CA GLU A 51 -0.83 4.12 0.53
C GLU A 51 -0.58 4.35 -0.97
N ILE A 52 -0.91 5.55 -1.46
CA ILE A 52 -0.68 5.95 -2.85
C ILE A 52 0.84 6.18 -3.01
N GLU A 53 1.56 5.10 -3.28
CA GLU A 53 2.94 5.16 -3.74
C GLU A 53 2.91 5.72 -5.17
N GLU A 54 3.38 6.97 -5.35
CA GLU A 54 3.82 7.46 -6.66
C GLU A 54 5.06 6.68 -7.09
N GLY A 55 4.82 5.47 -7.59
CA GLY A 55 5.81 4.59 -8.18
C GLY A 55 5.78 4.69 -9.69
N ALA A 56 6.88 5.21 -10.24
CA ALA A 56 7.19 5.25 -11.65
C ALA A 56 6.76 3.96 -12.39
N GLU A 57 6.19 4.19 -13.56
CA GLU A 57 5.90 3.21 -14.59
C GLU A 57 7.19 2.46 -14.96
N GLY A 58 7.31 1.27 -14.38
CA GLY A 58 8.42 0.34 -14.56
C GLY A 58 7.93 -1.03 -14.12
N GLY A 59 6.78 -1.44 -14.66
CA GLY A 59 6.29 -2.80 -14.57
C GLY A 59 7.29 -3.71 -15.27
N GLU A 60 8.29 -4.17 -14.53
CA GLU A 60 9.11 -5.30 -14.92
C GLU A 60 8.17 -6.49 -14.97
N THR A 61 7.64 -6.75 -16.17
CA THR A 61 7.05 -8.04 -16.52
C THR A 61 8.14 -9.07 -16.29
N VAL A 62 8.19 -9.64 -15.10
CA VAL A 62 8.85 -10.92 -14.88
C VAL A 62 8.02 -11.94 -15.64
N SER A 63 8.34 -12.03 -16.92
CA SER A 63 8.07 -13.17 -17.77
C SER A 63 8.81 -14.34 -17.14
N GLY A 64 8.04 -15.18 -16.49
CA GLY A 64 8.48 -16.40 -15.88
C GLY A 64 7.21 -17.08 -15.43
N ASN A 65 6.89 -18.20 -16.07
CA ASN A 65 5.82 -19.09 -15.65
C ASN A 65 6.11 -19.57 -14.22
N ASN A 66 5.85 -18.72 -13.23
CA ASN A 66 6.03 -19.02 -11.82
C ASN A 66 4.71 -19.66 -11.40
N GLU A 67 4.50 -20.90 -11.84
CA GLU A 67 3.35 -21.72 -11.49
C GLU A 67 3.17 -21.63 -9.97
N ILE A 68 2.17 -20.87 -9.53
CA ILE A 68 1.91 -20.66 -8.12
C ILE A 68 1.35 -21.97 -7.60
N TRP A 69 2.16 -22.72 -6.86
CA TRP A 69 1.71 -23.94 -6.21
C TRP A 69 0.55 -23.66 -5.26
N SER A 70 -0.28 -24.68 -5.04
CA SER A 70 -1.34 -24.63 -4.04
C SER A 70 -0.78 -24.51 -2.62
N VAL A 71 -1.59 -24.00 -1.70
CA VAL A 71 -1.22 -23.88 -0.28
C VAL A 71 -0.80 -25.23 0.31
N ALA A 72 -1.42 -26.33 -0.13
CA ALA A 72 -1.09 -27.68 0.33
C ALA A 72 0.31 -28.12 -0.13
N GLU A 73 0.68 -27.85 -1.39
CA GLU A 73 2.01 -28.17 -1.93
C GLU A 73 3.12 -27.38 -1.25
N TYR A 74 2.90 -26.09 -0.98
CA TYR A 74 3.85 -25.30 -0.18
C TYR A 74 3.95 -25.77 1.27
N GLY A 75 2.84 -26.25 1.87
CA GLY A 75 2.87 -26.88 3.19
C GLY A 75 3.81 -28.09 3.20
N LYS A 76 3.66 -28.99 2.22
CA LYS A 76 4.54 -30.15 2.06
C LYS A 76 6.00 -29.76 1.83
N LEU A 77 6.25 -28.73 1.01
CA LEU A 77 7.59 -28.17 0.81
C LEU A 77 8.22 -27.72 2.14
N VAL A 78 7.46 -26.98 2.95
CA VAL A 78 7.93 -26.49 4.26
C VAL A 78 8.25 -27.66 5.18
N ASP A 79 7.40 -28.67 5.22
CA ASP A 79 7.61 -29.85 6.06
C ASP A 79 8.84 -30.65 5.63
N GLN A 80 9.04 -30.87 4.32
CA GLN A 80 10.24 -31.54 3.80
C GLN A 80 11.53 -30.72 4.07
N LEU A 81 11.48 -29.40 3.94
CA LEU A 81 12.64 -28.57 4.28
C LEU A 81 12.94 -28.64 5.78
N ARG A 82 11.92 -28.74 6.64
CA ARG A 82 12.10 -28.90 8.09
C ARG A 82 12.75 -30.24 8.47
N THR A 83 12.52 -31.32 7.74
CA THR A 83 13.17 -32.62 8.03
C THR A 83 14.67 -32.60 7.71
N VAL A 84 15.07 -31.85 6.68
CA VAL A 84 16.48 -31.71 6.26
C VAL A 84 17.23 -30.65 7.08
N LEU A 85 16.51 -29.77 7.77
CA LEU A 85 17.10 -28.72 8.59
C LEU A 85 17.55 -29.22 9.97
N PRO A 86 18.76 -28.87 10.43
CA PRO A 86 19.17 -29.13 11.80
C PRO A 86 18.47 -28.17 12.78
N LYS A 87 18.16 -28.67 13.98
CA LYS A 87 17.38 -27.96 15.02
C LYS A 87 17.94 -26.59 15.43
N ASN A 88 19.25 -26.38 15.33
CA ASN A 88 19.91 -25.11 15.64
C ASN A 88 20.76 -24.65 14.45
N ASP A 89 20.11 -24.10 13.43
CA ASP A 89 20.82 -23.48 12.32
C ASP A 89 21.18 -22.03 12.65
N LYS A 90 22.45 -21.67 12.50
CA LYS A 90 22.95 -20.30 12.65
C LYS A 90 23.44 -19.71 11.32
N ARG A 91 23.36 -20.49 10.23
CA ARG A 91 23.81 -20.05 8.90
C ARG A 91 22.68 -19.29 8.21
N SER A 92 23.05 -18.40 7.29
CA SER A 92 22.07 -17.78 6.41
C SER A 92 21.39 -18.83 5.54
N HIS A 93 20.14 -18.57 5.17
CA HIS A 93 19.40 -19.39 4.23
C HIS A 93 20.18 -19.66 2.93
N SER A 94 20.90 -18.67 2.40
CA SER A 94 21.69 -18.78 1.17
C SER A 94 22.88 -19.73 1.31
N ALA A 95 23.50 -19.80 2.49
CA ALA A 95 24.56 -20.75 2.78
C ALA A 95 24.00 -22.16 2.96
N ARG A 96 22.84 -22.29 3.63
CA ARG A 96 22.16 -23.57 3.82
C ARG A 96 21.72 -24.18 2.50
N LEU A 97 21.10 -23.40 1.60
CA LEU A 97 20.62 -23.88 0.29
C LEU A 97 21.69 -24.57 -0.55
N LYS A 98 22.97 -24.20 -0.41
CA LYS A 98 24.09 -24.82 -1.12
C LYS A 98 24.40 -26.24 -0.66
N SER A 99 24.05 -26.59 0.58
CA SER A 99 24.32 -27.89 1.18
C SER A 99 23.07 -28.75 1.36
N ILE A 100 21.92 -28.34 0.82
CA ILE A 100 20.70 -29.14 0.85
C ILE A 100 20.78 -30.22 -0.23
N GLU A 101 20.53 -31.46 0.17
CA GLU A 101 20.33 -32.58 -0.74
C GLU A 101 18.89 -32.54 -1.28
N TRP A 102 18.71 -31.93 -2.45
CA TRP A 102 17.38 -31.69 -3.04
C TRP A 102 16.62 -32.97 -3.41
N ASP A 103 17.33 -34.09 -3.65
CA ASP A 103 16.71 -35.40 -3.89
C ASP A 103 15.87 -35.89 -2.71
N LYS A 104 16.23 -35.49 -1.47
CA LYS A 104 15.47 -35.82 -0.25
C LYS A 104 14.29 -34.87 0.01
N VAL A 105 14.31 -33.70 -0.62
CA VAL A 105 13.26 -32.68 -0.49
C VAL A 105 12.22 -32.82 -1.59
N ALA A 106 12.50 -33.58 -2.66
CA ALA A 106 11.54 -33.88 -3.72
C ALA A 106 10.33 -34.63 -3.15
N PHE A 107 9.11 -34.22 -3.54
CA PHE A 107 7.86 -34.82 -3.07
C PHE A 107 6.80 -34.85 -4.18
N ASP A 108 5.88 -35.81 -4.10
CA ASP A 108 4.65 -35.92 -4.92
C ASP A 108 4.82 -35.69 -6.43
N GLY A 109 5.93 -36.14 -7.03
CA GLY A 109 6.18 -35.99 -8.46
C GLY A 109 6.80 -34.64 -8.87
N HIS A 110 7.02 -33.72 -7.93
CA HIS A 110 7.88 -32.57 -8.16
C HIS A 110 9.35 -33.01 -8.13
N SER A 111 10.08 -32.69 -9.21
CA SER A 111 11.51 -32.97 -9.29
C SER A 111 12.29 -32.14 -8.27
N ALA A 112 13.49 -32.62 -7.91
CA ALA A 112 14.42 -31.89 -7.06
C ALA A 112 14.72 -30.46 -7.59
N GLU A 113 14.74 -30.30 -8.91
CA GLU A 113 14.93 -29.01 -9.58
C GLU A 113 13.74 -28.07 -9.38
N SER A 114 12.51 -28.57 -9.54
CA SER A 114 11.29 -27.78 -9.36
C SER A 114 11.13 -27.29 -7.91
N VAL A 115 11.38 -28.18 -6.94
CA VAL A 115 11.39 -27.85 -5.51
C VAL A 115 12.46 -26.81 -5.17
N LYS A 116 13.64 -26.93 -5.77
CA LYS A 116 14.74 -25.98 -5.59
C LYS A 116 14.37 -24.60 -6.15
N GLU A 117 13.84 -24.52 -7.36
CA GLU A 117 13.41 -23.26 -7.97
C GLU A 117 12.32 -22.59 -7.14
N GLN A 118 11.33 -23.35 -6.67
CA GLN A 118 10.25 -22.81 -5.85
C GLN A 118 10.77 -22.24 -4.53
N THR A 119 11.70 -22.96 -3.90
CA THR A 119 12.38 -22.50 -2.70
C THR A 119 13.16 -21.21 -3.01
N HIS A 120 13.98 -21.17 -4.06
CA HIS A 120 14.69 -19.95 -4.45
C HIS A 120 13.76 -18.77 -4.76
N SER A 121 12.59 -19.02 -5.36
CA SER A 121 11.55 -18.01 -5.63
C SER A 121 10.97 -17.40 -4.35
N LEU A 122 10.76 -18.22 -3.31
CA LEU A 122 10.35 -17.73 -1.98
C LEU A 122 11.44 -16.86 -1.33
N LEU A 123 12.71 -17.25 -1.49
CA LEU A 123 13.83 -16.58 -0.84
C LEU A 123 14.37 -15.34 -1.56
N LYS A 124 14.04 -15.13 -2.85
CA LYS A 124 14.52 -13.99 -3.65
C LYS A 124 14.21 -12.62 -3.02
N LYS A 125 13.11 -12.50 -2.25
CA LYS A 125 12.67 -11.23 -1.63
C LYS A 125 13.20 -11.03 -0.20
N VAL A 126 14.07 -11.90 0.30
CA VAL A 126 14.63 -11.80 1.66
C VAL A 126 15.81 -10.82 1.69
N ARG A 127 15.56 -9.58 2.14
CA ARG A 127 16.55 -8.49 2.15
C ARG A 127 17.54 -8.53 3.34
N LYS A 128 17.20 -9.22 4.43
CA LYS A 128 17.99 -9.26 5.67
C LYS A 128 18.53 -10.66 5.93
N PHE A 129 19.60 -10.75 6.72
CA PHE A 129 20.08 -12.02 7.23
C PHE A 129 18.96 -12.72 8.00
N ARG A 130 18.62 -13.92 7.54
CA ARG A 130 17.66 -14.82 8.16
C ARG A 130 18.08 -16.26 7.93
N THR A 131 17.77 -17.11 8.90
CA THR A 131 17.95 -18.55 8.78
C THR A 131 16.86 -19.13 7.89
N LEU A 132 17.06 -20.34 7.35
CA LEU A 132 16.02 -20.98 6.53
C LEU A 132 14.75 -21.25 7.37
N GLY A 133 14.90 -21.64 8.64
CA GLY A 133 13.77 -21.91 9.54
C GLY A 133 12.83 -20.72 9.71
N GLU A 134 13.38 -19.53 9.98
CA GLU A 134 12.60 -18.28 10.10
C GLU A 134 11.84 -17.95 8.83
N ILE A 135 12.44 -18.19 7.65
CA ILE A 135 11.77 -17.91 6.37
C ILE A 135 10.61 -18.88 6.13
N LEU A 136 10.75 -20.14 6.57
CA LEU A 136 9.69 -21.14 6.44
C LEU A 136 8.45 -20.78 7.28
N GLU A 137 8.63 -20.09 8.42
CA GLU A 137 7.51 -19.56 9.21
C GLU A 137 6.74 -18.45 8.50
N ASP A 138 7.42 -17.67 7.66
CA ASP A 138 6.81 -16.59 6.88
C ASP A 138 6.08 -17.08 5.63
N VAL A 139 6.27 -18.33 5.20
CA VAL A 139 5.69 -18.87 3.96
C VAL A 139 4.17 -18.62 3.86
N PRO A 140 3.34 -18.89 4.90
CA PRO A 140 1.92 -18.60 4.85
C PRO A 140 1.60 -17.13 4.53
N GLN A 141 2.36 -16.18 5.10
CA GLN A 141 2.20 -14.75 4.83
C GLN A 141 2.64 -14.37 3.41
N ILE A 142 3.71 -15.00 2.91
CA ILE A 142 4.17 -14.82 1.53
C ILE A 142 3.10 -15.32 0.55
N LEU A 143 2.47 -16.46 0.83
CA LEU A 143 1.40 -17.02 0.00
C LEU A 143 0.15 -16.15 -0.01
N LYS A 144 -0.28 -15.64 1.15
CA LYS A 144 -1.40 -14.69 1.23
C LYS A 144 -1.17 -13.49 0.32
N LYS A 145 0.05 -12.93 0.32
CA LYS A 145 0.42 -11.80 -0.56
C LYS A 145 0.45 -12.18 -2.04
N ARG A 146 0.99 -13.35 -2.39
CA ARG A 146 1.03 -13.84 -3.78
C ARG A 146 -0.37 -14.11 -4.33
N LEU A 147 -1.25 -14.73 -3.55
CA LEU A 147 -2.63 -15.01 -3.95
C LEU A 147 -3.46 -13.73 -4.12
N ARG A 148 -3.22 -12.71 -3.27
CA ARG A 148 -3.83 -11.38 -3.47
C ARG A 148 -3.34 -10.68 -4.73
N ALA A 149 -2.06 -10.86 -5.09
CA ALA A 149 -1.48 -10.24 -6.29
C ALA A 149 -1.93 -10.91 -7.59
N ASP A 150 -2.27 -12.20 -7.56
CA ASP A 150 -2.75 -12.96 -8.72
C ASP A 150 -4.23 -12.67 -9.04
N LYS A 151 -5.01 -12.29 -8.02
CA LYS A 151 -6.37 -11.78 -8.25
C LYS A 151 -6.26 -10.43 -8.99
N PRO A 152 -7.01 -10.21 -10.08
CA PRO A 152 -7.04 -8.89 -10.71
C PRO A 152 -7.45 -7.86 -9.66
N LYS A 153 -6.70 -6.75 -9.59
CA LYS A 153 -7.10 -5.59 -8.77
C LYS A 153 -8.55 -5.26 -9.15
N GLY A 154 -9.40 -5.04 -8.15
CA GLY A 154 -10.82 -4.76 -8.37
C GLY A 154 -11.04 -3.57 -9.32
N PRO A 155 -12.27 -3.37 -9.83
CA PRO A 155 -12.58 -2.17 -10.59
C PRO A 155 -12.20 -0.95 -9.76
N LEU A 156 -11.44 -0.06 -10.37
CA LEU A 156 -10.90 1.11 -9.70
C LEU A 156 -12.05 2.00 -9.22
N THR A 157 -12.00 2.47 -7.97
CA THR A 157 -13.06 3.32 -7.44
C THR A 157 -13.09 4.67 -8.16
N SER A 158 -14.25 5.32 -8.16
CA SER A 158 -14.39 6.66 -8.77
C SER A 158 -13.48 7.70 -8.12
N TYR A 159 -13.17 7.54 -6.83
CA TYR A 159 -12.17 8.35 -6.14
C TYR A 159 -10.76 8.16 -6.70
N ILE A 160 -10.32 6.92 -6.89
CA ILE A 160 -8.97 6.65 -7.41
C ILE A 160 -8.84 7.13 -8.87
N HIS A 161 -9.91 7.06 -9.66
CA HIS A 161 -9.95 7.69 -10.99
C HIS A 161 -9.76 9.21 -10.92
N PHE A 162 -10.42 9.89 -9.98
CA PHE A 162 -10.25 11.31 -9.75
C PHE A 162 -8.82 11.64 -9.30
N MET A 163 -8.30 10.92 -8.31
CA MET A 163 -6.94 11.06 -7.79
C MET A 163 -5.90 10.99 -8.92
N LYS A 164 -5.92 9.93 -9.74
CA LYS A 164 -4.95 9.77 -10.85
C LYS A 164 -4.94 10.95 -11.81
N GLU A 165 -6.08 11.56 -12.06
CA GLU A 165 -6.18 12.67 -12.99
C GLU A 165 -5.68 13.98 -12.36
N VAL A 166 -6.03 14.26 -11.11
CA VAL A 166 -5.77 15.56 -10.50
C VAL A 166 -4.43 15.60 -9.76
N TYR A 167 -3.89 14.45 -9.34
CA TYR A 167 -2.72 14.39 -8.46
C TYR A 167 -1.52 15.17 -9.03
N SER A 168 -1.16 14.96 -10.30
CA SER A 168 -0.03 15.68 -10.91
C SER A 168 -0.26 17.21 -10.97
N SER A 169 -1.48 17.65 -11.28
CA SER A 169 -1.83 19.08 -11.28
C SER A 169 -1.82 19.68 -9.87
N TYR A 170 -2.17 18.90 -8.85
CA TYR A 170 -2.12 19.31 -7.45
C TYR A 170 -0.69 19.32 -6.92
N GLN A 171 0.14 18.35 -7.30
CA GLN A 171 1.57 18.32 -6.98
C GLN A 171 2.30 19.54 -7.54
N GLN A 172 1.95 19.99 -8.75
CA GLN A 172 2.49 21.22 -9.33
C GLN A 172 2.00 22.49 -8.63
N ARG A 173 0.74 22.54 -8.17
CA ARG A 173 0.16 23.72 -7.50
C ARG A 173 0.56 23.83 -6.03
N TYR A 174 0.75 22.70 -5.38
CA TYR A 174 1.09 22.58 -3.97
C TYR A 174 2.48 21.97 -3.78
N GLN A 175 3.50 22.51 -4.46
CA GLN A 175 4.89 22.00 -4.35
C GLN A 175 5.49 22.10 -2.94
N THR A 176 4.87 22.89 -2.05
CA THR A 176 5.28 23.09 -0.66
C THR A 176 4.61 22.13 0.33
N VAL A 177 3.56 21.41 -0.07
CA VAL A 177 2.85 20.47 0.82
C VAL A 177 3.42 19.06 0.67
N SER A 178 3.40 18.29 1.75
CA SER A 178 3.82 16.89 1.72
C SER A 178 2.78 16.02 1.01
N ALA A 179 3.23 14.92 0.39
CA ALA A 179 2.36 13.96 -0.28
C ALA A 179 1.12 13.52 0.54
N PRO A 180 1.20 13.17 1.84
CA PRO A 180 0.01 12.80 2.61
C PRO A 180 -0.96 13.96 2.79
N GLU A 181 -0.47 15.19 2.92
CA GLU A 181 -1.34 16.37 3.06
C GLU A 181 -1.98 16.73 1.71
N LEU A 182 -1.29 16.47 0.60
CA LEU A 182 -1.84 16.60 -0.75
C LEU A 182 -3.03 15.65 -0.98
N VAL A 183 -2.90 14.39 -0.56
CA VAL A 183 -3.98 13.40 -0.66
C VAL A 183 -5.22 13.84 0.13
N LYS A 184 -5.05 14.40 1.34
CA LYS A 184 -6.16 14.95 2.13
C LYS A 184 -6.85 16.14 1.46
N ILE A 185 -6.08 17.04 0.84
CA ILE A 185 -6.65 18.15 0.07
C ILE A 185 -7.51 17.60 -1.07
N ILE A 186 -7.00 16.61 -1.82
CA ILE A 186 -7.74 16.01 -2.93
C ILE A 186 -8.97 15.23 -2.43
N ALA A 187 -8.89 14.56 -1.28
CA ALA A 187 -10.02 13.88 -0.65
C ALA A 187 -11.15 14.86 -0.29
N ARG A 188 -10.81 16.02 0.30
CA ARG A 188 -11.78 17.08 0.59
C ARG A 188 -12.44 17.63 -0.66
N ASP A 189 -11.65 17.87 -1.71
CA ASP A 189 -12.17 18.37 -2.99
C ASP A 189 -13.07 17.35 -3.68
N TYR A 190 -12.73 16.05 -3.58
CA TYR A 190 -13.58 14.97 -4.05
C TYR A 190 -14.90 14.90 -3.25
N GLY A 191 -14.83 15.07 -1.92
CA GLY A 191 -15.99 15.11 -1.04
C GLY A 191 -17.02 16.17 -1.44
N GLN A 192 -16.54 17.34 -1.89
CA GLN A 192 -17.38 18.46 -2.35
C GLN A 192 -18.02 18.24 -3.74
N LEU A 193 -17.63 17.20 -4.49
CA LEU A 193 -18.26 16.87 -5.77
C LEU A 193 -19.67 16.32 -5.55
N SER A 194 -20.61 16.73 -6.40
CA SER A 194 -21.96 16.16 -6.42
C SER A 194 -21.93 14.64 -6.68
N GLU A 195 -22.78 13.86 -6.01
CA GLU A 195 -22.90 12.40 -6.19
C GLU A 195 -23.01 11.95 -7.65
N LYS A 196 -23.73 12.69 -8.48
CA LYS A 196 -23.85 12.41 -9.93
C LYS A 196 -22.49 12.41 -10.66
N LYS A 197 -21.54 13.25 -10.24
CA LYS A 197 -20.18 13.30 -10.80
C LYS A 197 -19.27 12.22 -10.20
N LYS A 198 -19.52 11.81 -8.96
CA LYS A 198 -18.81 10.71 -8.30
C LYS A 198 -19.17 9.37 -8.92
N LEU A 199 -20.45 9.11 -9.19
CA LEU A 199 -20.91 7.84 -9.79
C LEU A 199 -20.37 7.63 -11.21
N ASN A 200 -20.37 8.69 -12.03
CA ASN A 200 -19.92 8.62 -13.43
C ASN A 200 -18.57 9.31 -13.65
N MET A 201 -17.67 9.27 -12.66
CA MET A 201 -16.38 9.97 -12.74
C MET A 201 -15.54 9.54 -13.96
N SER A 202 -15.53 8.25 -14.28
CA SER A 202 -14.83 7.71 -15.45
C SER A 202 -15.36 8.28 -16.77
N GLU A 203 -16.68 8.40 -16.91
CA GLU A 203 -17.32 9.00 -18.08
C GLU A 203 -17.15 10.53 -18.12
N TRP A 204 -17.27 11.19 -16.96
CA TRP A 204 -17.05 12.63 -16.82
C TRP A 204 -15.63 13.02 -17.23
N LEU A 205 -14.62 12.23 -16.80
CA LEU A 205 -13.23 12.41 -17.19
C LEU A 205 -13.00 12.15 -18.68
N ARG A 206 -13.64 11.13 -19.26
CA ARG A 206 -13.58 10.86 -20.71
C ARG A 206 -14.15 12.02 -21.52
N ASN A 207 -15.30 12.57 -21.11
CA ASN A 207 -15.92 13.71 -21.77
C ASN A 207 -15.10 14.99 -21.59
N ARG A 208 -14.47 15.21 -20.42
CA ARG A 208 -13.57 16.35 -20.19
C ARG A 208 -12.36 16.34 -21.12
N LYS A 209 -11.78 15.16 -21.38
CA LYS A 209 -10.64 15.00 -22.32
C LYS A 209 -11.03 15.15 -23.79
N SER A 210 -12.32 14.97 -24.11
CA SER A 210 -12.84 15.04 -25.49
C SER A 210 -13.19 16.46 -25.95
N ILE A 211 -13.14 17.47 -25.07
CA ILE A 211 -13.37 18.87 -25.45
C ILE A 211 -12.01 19.44 -25.90
N PRO A 212 -11.81 19.71 -27.21
CA PRO A 212 -10.63 20.41 -27.66
C PRO A 212 -10.65 21.85 -27.13
N ASN A 213 -9.48 22.37 -26.73
CA ASN A 213 -9.28 23.80 -26.48
C ASN A 213 -9.62 24.64 -27.71
#